data_AF-A0A9E1QDW5-F1
#
_entry.id   AF-A0A9E1QDW5-F1
#
_cell.length_a   1.000
_cell.length_b   1.000
_cell.length_c   1.000
_cell.angle_alpha   90.00
_cell.angle_beta   90.00
_cell.angle_gamma   90.00
#
_symmetry.space_group_name_H-M   'P 1'
#
loop_
_entity.id
_entity.type
_entity.pdbx_description
1 polymer ?
#
loop_
_entity_poly.entity_id
_entity_poly.type
_entity_poly.pdbx_seq_one_letter_code
_entity_poly.pdbx_strand_id
1 'polypeptide(L)' 'MTYGIPWSGIFTNVGEFWKPFTFTVGGEAYRQVSSLTNYTYNNYRLSIGLNRRWTF' A
#
# COMPACT_ATOMS: atom_id res chain seq x y z
N MET A 1 21.54 -8.92 0.60
CA MET A 1 20.65 -7.82 0.19
C MET A 1 19.36 -8.45 -0.31
N THR A 2 18.22 -7.93 0.11
CA THR A 2 16.91 -8.48 -0.25
C THR A 2 16.27 -7.52 -1.24
N TYR A 3 15.93 -8.00 -2.44
CA TYR A 3 15.37 -7.17 -3.51
C TYR A 3 13.89 -7.51 -3.69
N GLY A 4 13.04 -6.49 -3.66
CA GLY A 4 11.60 -6.61 -3.88
C GLY A 4 11.22 -6.13 -5.28
N ILE A 5 10.51 -6.94 -6.07
CA ILE A 5 9.90 -6.49 -7.33
C ILE A 5 8.41 -6.25 -7.05
N PRO A 6 7.92 -4.99 -7.12
CA PRO A 6 6.50 -4.69 -6.98
C PRO A 6 5.74 -5.18 -8.22
N TRP A 7 4.63 -5.91 -8.02
CA TRP A 7 3.84 -6.48 -9.12
C TRP A 7 2.61 -5.64 -9.49
N SER A 8 2.09 -4.84 -8.56
CA SER A 8 1.09 -3.79 -8.81
C SER A 8 0.67 -3.20 -7.47
N GLY A 9 0.46 -1.88 -7.44
CA GLY A 9 -0.14 -1.17 -6.31
C GLY A 9 -1.40 -0.46 -6.79
N ILE A 10 -2.55 -0.72 -6.16
CA ILE A 10 -3.79 0.03 -6.43
C ILE A 10 -4.04 0.92 -5.22
N PHE A 11 -3.97 2.24 -5.44
CA PHE A 11 -4.36 3.24 -4.45
C PHE A 11 -5.63 3.91 -4.97
N THR A 12 -6.75 3.71 -4.26
CA THR A 12 -8.05 4.28 -4.63
C THR A 12 -8.58 5.13 -3.48
N ASN A 13 -9.09 6.31 -3.83
CA ASN A 13 -9.92 7.10 -2.92
C ASN A 13 -11.29 6.45 -2.84
N VAL A 14 -11.62 5.87 -1.68
CA VAL A 14 -12.84 5.08 -1.47
C VAL A 14 -14.05 5.89 -1.01
N GLY A 15 -13.92 7.21 -0.93
CA GLY A 15 -15.09 8.08 -0.81
C GLY A 15 -14.81 9.46 -0.25
N GLU A 16 -15.39 10.46 -0.92
CA GLU A 16 -15.61 11.81 -0.38
C GLU A 16 -16.90 11.89 0.47
N PHE A 17 -17.57 10.76 0.70
CA PHE A 17 -18.90 10.70 1.31
C PHE A 17 -18.95 11.30 2.72
N TRP A 18 -17.83 11.28 3.43
CA TRP A 18 -17.65 11.87 4.76
C TRP A 18 -16.81 13.15 4.69
N LYS A 19 -17.23 14.19 3.96
CA LYS A 19 -16.55 15.51 4.04
C LYS A 19 -16.45 15.94 5.52
N PRO A 20 -15.29 16.38 6.03
CA PRO A 20 -14.06 16.78 5.32
C PRO A 20 -12.95 15.69 5.24
N PHE A 21 -13.28 14.43 5.44
CA PHE A 21 -12.31 13.32 5.45
C PHE A 21 -12.17 12.67 4.07
N THR A 22 -10.94 12.39 3.68
CA THR A 22 -10.56 11.60 2.50
C THR A 22 -10.00 10.27 2.98
N PHE A 23 -10.60 9.17 2.51
CA PHE A 23 -10.13 7.82 2.79
C PHE A 23 -9.35 7.27 1.59
N THR A 24 -8.12 6.85 1.84
CA THR A 24 -7.28 6.18 0.84
C THR A 24 -7.05 4.75 1.30
N VAL A 25 -7.33 3.79 0.42
CA VAL A 25 -6.94 2.39 0.63
C VAL A 25 -5.96 2.01 -0.47
N GLY A 26 -4.84 1.44 -0.07
CA GLY A 26 -3.75 1.00 -0.92
C GLY A 26 -3.44 -0.46 -0.69
N GLY A 27 -3.30 -1.24 -1.75
CA GLY A 27 -2.80 -2.62 -1.67
C GLY A 27 -1.67 -2.83 -2.66
N GLU A 28 -0.57 -3.44 -2.22
CA GLU A 28 0.53 -3.86 -3.10
C GLU A 28 0.91 -5.31 -2.85
N ALA A 29 1.19 -6.03 -3.94
CA ALA A 29 1.80 -7.35 -3.91
C ALA A 29 3.24 -7.23 -4.41
N TYR A 30 4.19 -7.82 -3.70
CA TYR A 30 5.59 -7.82 -4.11
C TYR A 30 6.27 -9.15 -3.80
N ARG A 31 7.20 -9.52 -4.67
CA ARG A 31 8.03 -10.71 -4.49
C ARG A 31 9.36 -10.31 -3.90
N GLN A 32 9.73 -10.96 -2.80
CA GLN A 32 10.98 -10.72 -2.09
C GLN A 32 11.84 -11.97 -2.18
N VAL A 33 13.04 -11.86 -2.74
CA VAL A 33 14.01 -12.97 -2.78
C VAL A 33 15.09 -12.73 -1.73
N SER A 34 15.27 -13.68 -0.82
CA SER A 34 16.32 -13.64 0.20
C SER A 34 17.63 -14.16 -0.38
N SER A 35 18.66 -13.31 -0.42
CA SER A 35 20.00 -13.73 -0.84
C SER A 35 20.70 -14.65 0.17
N LEU A 36 20.19 -14.77 1.40
CA LEU A 36 20.80 -15.56 2.47
C LEU A 36 20.31 -17.01 2.45
N THR A 37 19.00 -17.20 2.21
CA THR A 37 18.32 -18.50 2.26
C THR A 37 17.91 -19.01 0.89
N ASN A 38 18.11 -18.22 -0.17
CA ASN A 38 17.62 -18.46 -1.53
C ASN A 38 16.12 -18.79 -1.60
N TYR A 39 15.36 -18.27 -0.64
CA TYR A 39 13.92 -18.47 -0.56
C TYR A 39 13.19 -17.27 -1.17
N THR A 40 12.09 -17.56 -1.87
CA THR A 40 11.21 -16.56 -2.48
C THR A 40 9.96 -16.39 -1.63
N TYR A 41 9.76 -15.18 -1.11
CA TYR A 41 8.57 -14.82 -0.34
C TYR A 41 7.61 -14.02 -1.23
N ASN A 42 6.33 -14.38 -1.19
CA ASN A 42 5.26 -13.55 -1.75
C ASN A 42 4.67 -12.75 -0.60
N ASN A 43 4.78 -11.42 -0.69
CA ASN A 43 4.31 -10.52 0.34
C ASN A 43 3.17 -9.66 -0.18
N TYR A 44 2.30 -9.27 0.75
CA TYR A 44 1.18 -8.37 0.50
C TYR A 44 1.25 -7.27 1.55
N ARG A 45 1.11 -6.02 1.13
CA ARG A 45 1.01 -4.88 2.02
C ARG A 45 -0.31 -4.17 1.76
N LEU A 46 -1.04 -3.93 2.85
CA LEU A 46 -2.26 -3.13 2.87
C LEU A 46 -1.98 -1.84 3.63
N SER A 47 -2.45 -0.72 3.08
CA SER A 47 -2.37 0.61 3.68
C SER A 47 -3.77 1.23 3.71
N ILE A 48 -4.12 1.81 4.86
CA ILE A 48 -5.38 2.54 5.06
C ILE A 48 -5.01 3.91 5.61
N GLY A 49 -5.41 4.95 4.91
CA GLY A 49 -5.13 6.34 5.25
C GLY A 49 -6.41 7.16 5.42
N LEU A 50 -6.42 8.02 6.45
CA LEU A 50 -7.45 9.02 6.70
C LEU A 50 -6.79 10.41 6.64
N ASN A 51 -7.25 11.28 5.75
CA ASN A 51 -6.76 12.65 5.63
C ASN A 51 -7.91 13.64 5.86
N ARG A 52 -7.68 14.71 6.61
CA ARG A 52 -8.65 15.79 6.83
C ARG A 52 -8.02 17.13 6.45
N ARG A 53 -8.61 17.83 5.48
CA ARG A 53 -8.21 19.19 5.10
C ARG A 53 -8.98 20.20 5.94
N TRP A 54 -8.26 20.95 6.78
CA TRP A 54 -8.82 22.10 7.49
C TRP A 54 -8.77 23.33 6.57
N THR A 55 -9.89 24.04 6.45
CA THR A 55 -9.95 25.34 5.77
C THR A 55 -10.28 26.38 6.85
N PHE A 56 -9.47 27.42 6.91
CA PHE A 56 -9.62 28.57 7.81
C PHE A 56 -9.97 29.79 6.96
#